data_AF-A0A7J3J6Z4-F1
#
_entry.id   AF-A0A7J3J6Z4-F1
#
_cell.length_a   1.000
_cell.length_b   1.000
_cell.length_c   1.000
_cell.angle_alpha   90.00
_cell.angle_beta   90.00
_cell.angle_gamma   90.00
#
_symmetry.space_group_name_H-M   'P 1'
#
loop_
_entity.id
_entity.type
_entity.pdbx_description
1 polymer ?
#
loop_
_entity_poly.entity_id
_entity_poly.type
_entity_poly.pdbx_seq_one_letter_code
_entity_poly.pdbx_strand_id
1 'polypeptide(L)'
;MKEIVINPITRLEGHGKITIFLNEEGDVDEAYFQVPELRGFEKFCEGRRAEDLPIITTRICGVCPVAHHMASAKALDAAFNVEPPEPAKKLRELMYCGYYLYDHTLHFYYLGGPDFVVGPDAPPEKRNVLGVIEKAGLEIGKEVIKHRAYGQKITEILGGKATHPVSACIPGGFARPISEEERREIERMVRSCLEFAKFSLKLFDDIVLKNRAYVDLIKSEAYTLRTYYMGLVDKNNRVNFYDGKVRVVDPDGREFVKFAPRDYLDFIEERVEPWTYVKLPYLKKVGWKGFVDGPDSGVYRVGPLGRLNAADGMATPLAQAEYERMYATLGGKPVHNTLAYHWA
;
A
#
# COMPACT_ATOMS: atom_id res chain seq x y z
N MET A 1 -29.98 19.95 -11.16
CA MET A 1 -28.83 19.06 -10.91
C MET A 1 -29.24 17.99 -9.90
N LYS A 2 -29.17 16.71 -10.26
CA LYS A 2 -29.51 15.59 -9.36
C LYS A 2 -28.24 15.11 -8.67
N GLU A 3 -28.29 14.90 -7.36
CA GLU A 3 -27.15 14.42 -6.56
C GLU A 3 -27.32 12.94 -6.22
N ILE A 4 -26.25 12.16 -6.40
CA ILE A 4 -26.13 10.78 -5.92
C ILE A 4 -24.99 10.72 -4.90
N VAL A 5 -25.27 10.17 -3.72
CA VAL A 5 -24.31 10.11 -2.61
C VAL A 5 -24.06 8.67 -2.19
N ILE A 6 -22.79 8.27 -2.17
CA ILE A 6 -22.31 7.01 -1.57
C ILE A 6 -21.63 7.38 -0.24
N ASN A 7 -22.34 7.16 0.87
CA ASN A 7 -21.84 7.47 2.21
C ASN A 7 -22.38 6.47 3.25
N PRO A 8 -21.51 5.71 3.95
CA PRO A 8 -20.05 5.64 3.75
C PRO A 8 -19.68 4.82 2.51
N ILE A 9 -18.49 5.06 1.96
CA ILE A 9 -17.85 4.04 1.12
C ILE A 9 -17.47 2.86 2.03
N THR A 10 -17.79 1.64 1.62
CA THR A 10 -17.59 0.43 2.43
C THR A 10 -16.31 -0.33 2.03
N ARG A 11 -15.80 -1.17 2.95
CA ARG A 11 -14.59 -1.99 2.76
C ARG A 11 -13.32 -1.20 2.42
N LEU A 12 -13.13 -0.08 3.11
CA LEU A 12 -11.87 0.68 3.14
C LEU A 12 -11.44 0.95 4.58
N GLU A 13 -10.20 1.39 4.77
CA GLU A 13 -9.72 1.90 6.06
C GLU A 13 -9.94 3.41 6.15
N GLY A 14 -10.54 3.88 7.24
CA GLY A 14 -10.93 5.28 7.44
C GLY A 14 -12.35 5.59 6.95
N HIS A 15 -12.59 6.88 6.71
CA HIS A 15 -13.88 7.40 6.25
C HIS A 15 -13.75 8.01 4.85
N GLY A 16 -14.68 7.67 3.97
CA GLY A 16 -14.75 8.26 2.64
C GLY A 16 -16.21 8.38 2.18
N LYS A 17 -16.46 9.37 1.33
CA LYS A 17 -17.75 9.65 0.69
C LYS A 17 -17.52 9.92 -0.78
N ILE A 18 -18.42 9.45 -1.64
CA ILE A 18 -18.47 9.87 -3.05
C ILE A 18 -19.75 10.66 -3.28
N THR A 19 -19.64 11.85 -3.85
CA THR A 19 -20.78 12.62 -4.37
C THR A 19 -20.65 12.70 -5.88
N ILE A 20 -21.73 12.37 -6.59
CA ILE A 20 -21.82 12.40 -8.05
C ILE A 20 -22.96 13.35 -8.41
N PHE A 21 -22.67 14.36 -9.23
CA PHE A 21 -23.65 15.31 -9.72
C PHE A 21 -24.00 14.99 -11.17
N LEU A 22 -25.30 14.97 -11.46
CA LEU A 22 -25.82 14.73 -12.80
C LEU A 22 -26.34 16.02 -13.43
N ASN A 23 -26.07 16.19 -14.73
CA ASN A 23 -26.63 17.26 -15.55
C ASN A 23 -28.13 17.05 -15.81
N GLU A 24 -28.76 17.94 -16.58
CA GLU A 24 -30.21 17.85 -16.88
C GLU A 24 -30.59 16.64 -17.74
N GLU A 25 -29.66 16.13 -18.54
CA GLU A 25 -29.83 14.95 -19.42
C GLU A 25 -29.68 13.63 -18.63
N GLY A 26 -29.14 13.69 -17.41
CA GLY A 26 -28.91 12.54 -16.54
C GLY A 26 -27.50 11.97 -16.62
N ASP A 27 -26.60 12.58 -17.39
CA ASP A 27 -25.18 12.20 -17.47
C ASP A 27 -24.39 12.75 -16.27
N VAL A 28 -23.27 12.10 -15.95
CA VAL A 28 -22.36 12.54 -14.89
C VAL A 28 -21.63 13.80 -15.33
N ASP A 29 -21.82 14.88 -14.57
CA ASP A 29 -21.14 16.17 -14.77
C ASP A 29 -19.87 16.23 -13.93
N GLU A 30 -19.98 15.96 -12.62
CA GLU A 30 -18.85 15.96 -11.69
C GLU A 30 -18.94 14.80 -10.68
N ALA A 31 -17.78 14.28 -10.25
CA ALA A 31 -17.70 13.29 -9.19
C ALA A 31 -16.55 13.61 -8.22
N TYR A 32 -16.84 13.57 -6.92
CA TYR A 32 -15.91 13.96 -5.87
C TYR A 32 -15.68 12.82 -4.88
N PHE A 33 -14.42 12.50 -4.61
CA PHE A 33 -14.01 11.60 -3.53
C PHE A 33 -13.60 12.40 -2.28
N GLN A 34 -14.45 12.41 -1.27
CA GLN A 34 -14.29 13.24 -0.08
C GLN A 34 -13.82 12.40 1.11
N VAL A 35 -12.78 12.86 1.80
CA VAL A 35 -12.33 12.31 3.09
C VAL A 35 -12.73 13.32 4.18
N PRO A 36 -13.76 13.01 5.00
CA PRO A 36 -14.31 13.96 5.97
C PRO A 36 -13.61 13.92 7.35
N GLU A 37 -12.44 13.29 7.47
CA GLU A 37 -11.73 13.10 8.74
C GLU A 37 -10.37 13.82 8.76
N LEU A 38 -10.10 14.56 9.84
CA LEU A 38 -8.80 15.16 10.15
C LEU A 38 -8.55 15.06 11.66
N ARG A 39 -7.36 14.56 12.04
CA ARG A 39 -6.95 14.39 13.46
C ARG A 39 -5.83 15.33 13.91
N GLY A 40 -5.15 16.01 12.99
CA GLY A 40 -4.17 17.05 13.31
C GLY A 40 -2.86 16.57 13.97
N PHE A 41 -2.39 15.34 13.67
CA PHE A 41 -1.15 14.76 14.21
C PHE A 41 0.08 15.67 14.05
N GLU A 42 0.20 16.34 12.91
CA GLU A 42 1.31 17.25 12.64
C GLU A 42 1.35 18.40 13.66
N LYS A 43 0.19 18.94 14.06
CA LYS A 43 0.09 20.06 14.98
C LYS A 43 0.22 19.65 16.45
N PHE A 44 -0.47 18.59 16.88
CA PHE A 44 -0.46 18.23 18.31
C PHE A 44 0.84 17.54 18.77
N CYS A 45 1.67 17.08 17.82
CA CYS A 45 3.00 16.56 18.11
C CYS A 45 4.02 17.66 18.45
N GLU A 46 3.75 18.92 18.08
CA GLU A 46 4.60 20.05 18.48
C GLU A 46 4.70 20.15 20.01
N GLY A 47 5.92 20.36 20.52
CA GLY A 47 6.19 20.45 21.96
C GLY A 47 6.23 19.11 22.71
N ARG A 48 5.97 17.98 22.04
CA ARG A 48 6.18 16.65 22.62
C ARG A 48 7.63 16.22 22.53
N ARG A 49 8.00 15.23 23.36
CA ARG A 49 9.31 14.58 23.28
C ARG A 49 9.40 13.81 21.96
N ALA A 50 10.48 14.00 21.22
CA ALA A 50 10.67 13.36 19.93
C ALA A 50 10.65 11.83 20.04
N GLU A 51 11.13 11.30 21.16
CA GLU A 51 11.21 9.86 21.47
C GLU A 51 9.83 9.23 21.70
N ASP A 52 8.80 10.03 21.98
CA ASP A 52 7.42 9.53 22.09
C ASP A 52 6.76 9.38 20.71
N LEU A 53 7.30 10.02 19.65
CA LEU A 53 6.67 10.03 18.33
C LEU A 53 6.52 8.64 17.72
N PRO A 54 7.50 7.71 17.79
CA PRO A 54 7.31 6.35 17.30
C PRO A 54 6.18 5.58 18.00
N ILE A 55 5.71 6.02 19.18
CA ILE A 55 4.53 5.46 19.84
C ILE A 55 3.27 6.21 19.40
N ILE A 56 3.32 7.53 19.37
CA ILE A 56 2.17 8.39 19.06
C ILE A 56 1.70 8.15 17.63
N THR A 57 2.61 8.18 16.65
CA THR A 57 2.26 8.11 15.22
C THR A 57 1.66 6.77 14.81
N THR A 58 1.88 5.70 15.57
CA THR A 58 1.20 4.42 15.29
C THR A 58 -0.32 4.53 15.45
N ARG A 59 -0.85 5.57 16.10
CA ARG A 59 -2.29 5.82 16.27
C ARG A 59 -2.89 6.55 15.08
N ILE A 60 -2.09 6.90 14.07
CA ILE A 60 -2.59 7.43 12.79
C ILE A 60 -3.42 6.35 12.07
N CYS A 61 -3.05 5.07 12.16
CA CYS A 61 -3.83 4.02 11.49
C CYS A 61 -3.75 2.70 12.27
N GLY A 62 -4.87 1.98 12.33
CA GLY A 62 -4.93 0.65 12.93
C GLY A 62 -4.36 -0.46 12.04
N VAL A 63 -4.23 -0.22 10.73
CA VAL A 63 -3.77 -1.21 9.74
C VAL A 63 -2.28 -1.08 9.45
N CYS A 64 -1.75 0.14 9.30
CA CYS A 64 -0.32 0.39 9.05
C CYS A 64 0.47 0.99 10.24
N PRO A 65 0.24 0.60 11.51
CA PRO A 65 0.95 1.17 12.65
C PRO A 65 2.46 0.88 12.60
N VAL A 66 2.87 -0.26 12.02
CA VAL A 66 4.29 -0.61 11.83
C VAL A 66 4.97 0.38 10.88
N ALA A 67 4.26 0.84 9.84
CA ALA A 67 4.79 1.80 8.89
C ALA A 67 5.09 3.15 9.54
N HIS A 68 4.12 3.67 10.31
CA HIS A 68 4.32 4.89 11.09
C HIS A 68 5.41 4.75 12.16
N HIS A 69 5.47 3.58 12.82
CA HIS A 69 6.50 3.29 13.81
C HIS A 69 7.91 3.34 13.20
N MET A 70 8.11 2.67 12.05
CA MET A 70 9.40 2.68 11.36
C MET A 70 9.75 4.05 10.78
N ALA A 71 8.79 4.75 10.16
CA ALA A 71 9.04 6.09 9.62
C ALA A 71 9.47 7.06 10.74
N SER A 72 8.80 7.02 11.89
CA SER A 72 9.14 7.86 13.04
C SER A 72 10.47 7.47 13.67
N ALA A 73 10.76 6.16 13.78
CA ALA A 73 12.04 5.68 14.28
C ALA A 73 13.22 6.12 13.39
N LYS A 74 13.10 6.02 12.06
CA LYS A 74 14.12 6.51 11.12
C LYS A 74 14.29 8.02 11.17
N ALA A 75 13.20 8.78 11.33
CA ALA A 75 13.27 10.22 11.53
C ALA A 75 13.99 10.58 12.84
N LEU A 76 13.75 9.81 13.90
CA LEU A 76 14.40 9.98 15.20
C LEU A 76 15.89 9.66 15.13
N ASP A 77 16.27 8.56 14.46
CA ASP A 77 17.69 8.23 14.23
C ASP A 77 18.42 9.38 13.53
N ALA A 78 17.80 9.97 12.50
CA ALA A 78 18.34 11.12 11.79
C ALA A 78 18.44 12.38 12.68
N ALA A 79 17.41 12.66 13.48
CA ALA A 79 17.39 13.81 14.39
C ALA A 79 18.47 13.73 15.48
N PHE A 80 18.75 12.53 15.97
CA PHE A 80 19.81 12.26 16.95
C PHE A 80 21.18 12.02 16.30
N ASN A 81 21.26 12.00 14.97
CA ASN A 81 22.46 11.70 14.18
C ASN A 81 23.13 10.38 14.62
N VAL A 82 22.31 9.33 14.77
CA VAL A 82 22.74 8.00 15.18
C VAL A 82 22.41 6.98 14.09
N GLU A 83 23.34 6.05 13.87
CA GLU A 83 23.15 4.98 12.90
C GLU A 83 22.84 3.67 13.64
N PRO A 84 21.67 3.04 13.41
CA PRO A 84 21.36 1.77 14.04
C PRO A 84 22.37 0.69 13.63
N PRO A 85 22.82 -0.17 14.56
CA PRO A 85 23.69 -1.27 14.22
C PRO A 85 22.98 -2.27 13.30
N GLU A 86 23.76 -3.01 12.50
CA GLU A 86 23.26 -3.99 11.52
C GLU A 86 22.14 -4.92 12.04
N PRO A 87 22.22 -5.49 13.27
CA PRO A 87 21.15 -6.33 13.79
C PRO A 87 19.83 -5.56 13.99
N ALA A 88 19.89 -4.30 14.43
CA ALA A 88 18.70 -3.48 14.62
C ALA A 88 18.02 -3.18 13.28
N LYS A 89 18.78 -2.86 12.23
CA LYS A 89 18.24 -2.67 10.88
C LYS A 89 17.51 -3.91 10.37
N LYS A 90 18.13 -5.09 10.53
CA LYS A 90 17.55 -6.38 10.11
C LYS A 90 16.26 -6.70 10.86
N LEU A 91 16.20 -6.43 12.16
CA LEU A 91 14.99 -6.64 12.96
C LEU A 91 13.86 -5.68 12.55
N ARG A 92 14.18 -4.41 12.30
CA ARG A 92 13.23 -3.42 11.79
C ARG A 92 12.69 -3.80 10.41
N GLU A 93 13.57 -4.21 9.49
CA GLU A 93 13.17 -4.67 8.15
C GLU A 93 12.34 -5.96 8.21
N LEU A 94 12.72 -6.93 9.06
CA LEU A 94 11.95 -8.16 9.25
C LEU A 94 10.54 -7.87 9.78
N MET A 95 10.41 -6.95 10.73
CA MET A 95 9.11 -6.51 11.23
C MET A 95 8.28 -5.83 10.14
N TYR A 96 8.93 -5.01 9.30
CA TYR A 96 8.28 -4.37 8.15
C TYR A 96 7.80 -5.39 7.11
N CYS A 97 8.57 -6.44 6.84
CA CYS A 97 8.14 -7.56 6.00
C CYS A 97 6.93 -8.30 6.60
N GLY A 98 6.94 -8.54 7.93
CA GLY A 98 5.79 -9.09 8.66
C GLY A 98 4.53 -8.22 8.49
N TYR A 99 4.68 -6.89 8.49
CA TYR A 99 3.62 -5.94 8.19
C TYR A 99 3.02 -6.15 6.80
N TYR A 100 3.86 -6.17 5.75
CA TYR A 100 3.38 -6.39 4.38
C TYR A 100 2.58 -7.68 4.23
N LEU A 101 3.01 -8.76 4.90
CA LEU A 101 2.29 -10.03 4.87
C LEU A 101 0.85 -9.89 5.40
N TYR A 102 0.65 -9.30 6.57
CA TYR A 102 -0.71 -9.19 7.13
C TYR A 102 -1.55 -8.13 6.41
N ASP A 103 -0.92 -7.05 5.92
CA ASP A 103 -1.58 -5.91 5.29
C ASP A 103 -2.11 -6.26 3.90
N HIS A 104 -1.27 -6.83 3.04
CA HIS A 104 -1.70 -7.23 1.69
C HIS A 104 -2.69 -8.40 1.75
N THR A 105 -2.52 -9.33 2.71
CA THR A 105 -3.54 -10.37 2.97
C THR A 105 -4.88 -9.77 3.41
N LEU A 106 -4.85 -8.77 4.30
CA LEU A 106 -6.05 -8.07 4.74
C LEU A 106 -6.75 -7.40 3.54
N HIS A 107 -6.02 -6.57 2.79
CA HIS A 107 -6.60 -5.84 1.67
C HIS A 107 -7.14 -6.79 0.60
N PHE A 108 -6.33 -7.76 0.14
CA PHE A 108 -6.75 -8.64 -0.93
C PHE A 108 -7.95 -9.50 -0.54
N TYR A 109 -7.99 -10.12 0.64
CA TYR A 109 -9.06 -11.07 0.96
C TYR A 109 -10.28 -10.46 1.65
N TYR A 110 -10.10 -9.41 2.46
CA TYR A 110 -11.20 -8.84 3.25
C TYR A 110 -11.81 -7.60 2.60
N LEU A 111 -11.03 -6.86 1.80
CA LEU A 111 -11.44 -5.57 1.27
C LEU A 111 -11.73 -5.63 -0.23
N GLY A 112 -10.71 -5.79 -1.08
CA GLY A 112 -10.85 -5.75 -2.55
C GLY A 112 -11.31 -7.08 -3.17
N GLY A 113 -10.85 -8.21 -2.65
CA GLY A 113 -11.15 -9.54 -3.18
C GLY A 113 -12.63 -9.89 -3.28
N PRO A 114 -13.53 -9.47 -2.36
CA PRO A 114 -14.96 -9.73 -2.53
C PRO A 114 -15.54 -9.26 -3.87
N ASP A 115 -15.06 -8.15 -4.44
CA ASP A 115 -15.54 -7.67 -5.75
C ASP A 115 -15.08 -8.58 -6.91
N PHE A 116 -13.89 -9.16 -6.83
CA PHE A 116 -13.36 -10.07 -7.86
C PHE A 116 -13.86 -11.50 -7.67
N VAL A 117 -13.82 -12.00 -6.44
CA VAL A 117 -14.13 -13.39 -6.11
C VAL A 117 -15.63 -13.59 -6.15
N VAL A 118 -16.42 -12.81 -5.40
CA VAL A 118 -17.88 -12.99 -5.37
C VAL A 118 -18.49 -12.44 -6.65
N GLY A 119 -18.07 -11.23 -7.04
CA GLY A 119 -18.45 -10.55 -8.28
C GLY A 119 -18.99 -9.14 -8.00
N PRO A 120 -18.81 -8.19 -8.93
CA PRO A 120 -19.25 -6.81 -8.74
C PRO A 120 -20.78 -6.70 -8.63
N ASP A 121 -21.52 -7.55 -9.35
CA ASP A 121 -22.99 -7.57 -9.35
C ASP A 121 -23.59 -8.45 -8.25
N ALA A 122 -22.76 -8.98 -7.34
CA ALA A 122 -23.24 -9.80 -6.24
C ALA A 122 -24.08 -8.98 -5.24
N PRO A 123 -25.09 -9.60 -4.61
CA PRO A 123 -25.89 -8.92 -3.58
C PRO A 123 -25.01 -8.34 -2.45
N PRO A 124 -25.32 -7.15 -1.91
CA PRO A 124 -24.51 -6.51 -0.86
C PRO A 124 -24.25 -7.39 0.37
N GLU A 125 -25.23 -8.20 0.75
CA GLU A 125 -25.14 -9.14 1.87
C GLU A 125 -24.13 -10.27 1.66
N LYS A 126 -23.75 -10.54 0.40
CA LYS A 126 -22.74 -11.54 0.02
C LYS A 126 -21.40 -10.90 -0.39
N ARG A 127 -21.38 -9.64 -0.82
CA ARG A 127 -20.17 -8.96 -1.34
C ARG A 127 -19.26 -8.47 -0.20
N ASN A 128 -18.81 -9.43 0.62
CA ASN A 128 -17.95 -9.24 1.79
C ASN A 128 -17.12 -10.50 2.04
N VAL A 129 -16.32 -10.51 3.10
CA VAL A 129 -15.43 -11.63 3.43
C VAL A 129 -16.18 -12.96 3.63
N LEU A 130 -17.42 -12.95 4.12
CA LEU A 130 -18.19 -14.19 4.31
C LEU A 130 -18.57 -14.80 2.96
N GLY A 131 -18.99 -13.99 1.99
CA GLY A 131 -19.26 -14.50 0.64
C GLY A 131 -18.00 -14.97 -0.09
N VAL A 132 -16.83 -14.39 0.20
CA VAL A 132 -15.55 -14.94 -0.26
C VAL A 132 -15.33 -16.33 0.32
N ILE A 133 -15.58 -16.54 1.62
CA ILE A 133 -15.46 -17.84 2.27
C ILE A 133 -16.49 -18.84 1.73
N GLU A 134 -17.73 -18.43 1.47
CA GLU A 134 -18.75 -19.29 0.87
C GLU A 134 -18.34 -19.77 -0.51
N LYS A 135 -17.75 -18.90 -1.33
CA LYS A 135 -17.36 -19.21 -2.71
C LYS A 135 -16.02 -19.93 -2.83
N ALA A 136 -15.04 -19.55 -2.01
CA ALA A 136 -13.71 -20.15 -1.98
C ALA A 136 -13.66 -21.42 -1.09
N GLY A 137 -14.60 -21.59 -0.17
CA GLY A 137 -14.65 -22.70 0.77
C GLY A 137 -14.02 -22.37 2.13
N LEU A 138 -14.53 -23.05 3.18
CA LEU A 138 -14.14 -22.84 4.57
C LEU A 138 -12.63 -23.02 4.81
N GLU A 139 -12.02 -23.99 4.14
CA GLU A 139 -10.59 -24.30 4.29
C GLU A 139 -9.70 -23.15 3.78
N ILE A 140 -10.06 -22.55 2.64
CA ILE A 140 -9.35 -21.37 2.13
C ILE A 140 -9.54 -20.18 3.09
N GLY A 141 -10.76 -20.00 3.62
CA GLY A 141 -11.03 -18.99 4.64
C GLY A 141 -10.15 -19.13 5.89
N LYS A 142 -9.97 -20.36 6.39
CA LYS A 142 -9.09 -20.64 7.54
C LYS A 142 -7.63 -20.31 7.22
N GLU A 143 -7.14 -20.66 6.03
CA GLU A 143 -5.76 -20.34 5.63
C GLU A 143 -5.54 -18.82 5.49
N VAL A 144 -6.52 -18.07 5.00
CA VAL A 144 -6.46 -16.58 4.97
C VAL A 144 -6.30 -16.02 6.40
N ILE A 145 -7.17 -16.42 7.32
CA ILE A 145 -7.15 -15.94 8.71
C ILE A 145 -5.82 -16.31 9.38
N LYS A 146 -5.37 -17.55 9.20
CA LYS A 146 -4.11 -18.08 9.75
C LYS A 146 -2.90 -17.28 9.27
N HIS A 147 -2.77 -17.02 7.97
CA HIS A 147 -1.60 -16.32 7.44
C HIS A 147 -1.60 -14.83 7.77
N ARG A 148 -2.78 -14.19 7.85
CA ARG A 148 -2.89 -12.85 8.44
C ARG A 148 -2.46 -12.84 9.90
N ALA A 149 -2.89 -13.83 10.68
CA ALA A 149 -2.48 -13.98 12.07
C ALA A 149 -0.97 -14.21 12.23
N TYR A 150 -0.33 -14.92 11.30
CA TYR A 150 1.13 -15.10 11.29
C TYR A 150 1.88 -13.77 11.08
N GLY A 151 1.48 -12.94 10.12
CA GLY A 151 2.11 -11.61 9.95
C GLY A 151 1.95 -10.73 11.20
N GLN A 152 0.78 -10.77 11.84
CA GLN A 152 0.54 -10.09 13.12
C GLN A 152 1.37 -10.67 14.27
N LYS A 153 1.52 -12.00 14.33
CA LYS A 153 2.32 -12.68 15.35
C LYS A 153 3.81 -12.38 15.21
N ILE A 154 4.32 -12.32 13.98
CA ILE A 154 5.70 -11.88 13.70
C ILE A 154 5.90 -10.44 14.22
N THR A 155 4.94 -9.56 13.95
CA THR A 155 4.96 -8.18 14.47
C THR A 155 4.86 -8.15 15.99
N GLU A 156 4.08 -9.02 16.62
CA GLU A 156 4.01 -9.13 18.08
C GLU A 156 5.33 -9.57 18.70
N ILE A 157 5.96 -10.62 18.14
CA ILE A 157 7.27 -11.09 18.59
C ILE A 157 8.26 -9.92 18.49
N LEU A 158 8.42 -9.30 17.32
CA LEU A 158 9.43 -8.27 17.12
C LEU A 158 9.10 -6.93 17.81
N GLY A 159 7.82 -6.56 17.81
CA GLY A 159 7.29 -5.26 18.21
C GLY A 159 6.82 -5.18 19.66
N GLY A 160 6.68 -6.31 20.34
CA GLY A 160 6.04 -6.45 21.66
C GLY A 160 4.51 -6.42 21.62
N LYS A 161 3.90 -5.96 20.52
CA LYS A 161 2.45 -5.94 20.27
C LYS A 161 2.18 -6.16 18.79
N ALA A 162 1.13 -6.91 18.47
CA ALA A 162 0.71 -7.12 17.08
C ALA A 162 0.34 -5.79 16.40
N THR A 163 -0.45 -4.97 17.09
CA THR A 163 -0.81 -3.62 16.65
C THR A 163 -0.13 -2.59 17.55
N HIS A 164 0.36 -1.50 16.96
CA HIS A 164 1.07 -0.42 17.67
C HIS A 164 2.34 -0.91 18.40
N PRO A 165 3.35 -1.40 17.64
CA PRO A 165 4.62 -1.87 18.19
C PRO A 165 5.35 -0.75 18.94
N VAL A 166 6.28 -1.16 19.81
CA VAL A 166 7.06 -0.24 20.68
C VAL A 166 8.57 -0.49 20.61
N SER A 167 9.02 -1.44 19.79
CA SER A 167 10.40 -1.93 19.82
C SER A 167 11.41 -1.01 19.13
N ALA A 168 11.01 -0.15 18.19
CA ALA A 168 11.89 0.81 17.53
C ALA A 168 11.76 2.24 18.11
N CYS A 169 11.22 2.41 19.31
CA CYS A 169 11.12 3.72 19.98
C CYS A 169 12.47 4.30 20.44
N ILE A 170 13.58 3.59 20.24
CA ILE A 170 14.90 4.00 20.73
C ILE A 170 15.73 4.51 19.54
N PRO A 171 16.17 5.79 19.56
CA PRO A 171 17.08 6.30 18.55
C PRO A 171 18.34 5.43 18.47
N GLY A 172 18.72 5.04 17.26
CA GLY A 172 19.92 4.25 16.97
C GLY A 172 19.77 2.76 17.26
N GLY A 173 18.55 2.23 17.47
CA GLY A 173 18.44 0.83 17.88
C GLY A 173 17.10 0.14 17.75
N PHE A 174 17.01 -0.97 18.46
CA PHE A 174 15.84 -1.83 18.59
C PHE A 174 15.84 -2.36 20.02
N ALA A 175 14.69 -2.30 20.71
CA ALA A 175 14.60 -2.39 22.16
C ALA A 175 14.99 -3.76 22.73
N ARG A 176 14.89 -4.82 21.94
CA ARG A 176 15.22 -6.18 22.39
C ARG A 176 15.87 -7.02 21.29
N PRO A 177 16.77 -7.95 21.64
CA PRO A 177 17.16 -9.01 20.73
C PRO A 177 16.01 -10.02 20.54
N ILE A 178 16.15 -10.90 19.56
CA ILE A 178 15.31 -12.08 19.40
C ILE A 178 16.07 -13.32 19.90
N SER A 179 15.35 -14.28 20.48
CA SER A 179 15.92 -15.58 20.82
C SER A 179 16.00 -16.49 19.58
N GLU A 180 16.80 -17.56 19.65
CA GLU A 180 16.87 -18.55 18.57
C GLU A 180 15.53 -19.32 18.41
N GLU A 181 14.76 -19.47 19.49
CA GLU A 181 13.41 -20.05 19.44
C GLU A 181 12.45 -19.15 18.67
N GLU A 182 12.42 -17.85 18.99
CA GLU A 182 11.62 -16.85 18.28
C GLU A 182 12.01 -16.77 16.80
N ARG A 183 13.32 -16.81 16.50
CA ARG A 183 13.82 -16.82 15.12
C ARG A 183 13.28 -18.04 14.34
N ARG A 184 13.33 -19.24 14.94
CA ARG A 184 12.81 -20.47 14.33
C ARG A 184 11.30 -20.43 14.14
N GLU A 185 10.57 -19.86 15.11
CA GLU A 185 9.13 -19.70 15.01
C GLU A 185 8.74 -18.76 13.86
N ILE A 186 9.41 -17.60 13.75
CA ILE A 186 9.23 -16.67 12.64
C ILE A 186 9.55 -17.35 11.32
N GLU A 187 10.67 -18.07 11.22
CA GLU A 187 11.06 -18.77 10.00
C GLU A 187 10.00 -19.79 9.55
N ARG A 188 9.46 -20.58 10.48
CA ARG A 188 8.36 -21.52 10.21
C ARG A 188 7.12 -20.80 9.67
N MET A 189 6.73 -19.70 10.29
CA MET A 189 5.57 -18.90 9.85
C MET A 189 5.79 -18.30 8.47
N VAL A 190 6.96 -17.70 8.21
CA VAL A 190 7.30 -17.08 6.92
C VAL A 190 7.34 -18.11 5.79
N ARG A 191 7.85 -19.33 6.04
CA ARG A 191 7.81 -20.42 5.05
C ARG A 191 6.37 -20.81 4.69
N SER A 192 5.47 -20.87 5.67
CA SER A 192 4.04 -21.09 5.43
C SER A 192 3.43 -19.94 4.62
N CYS A 193 3.72 -18.68 4.99
CA CYS A 193 3.26 -17.50 4.26
C CYS A 193 3.74 -17.46 2.80
N LEU A 194 4.95 -17.97 2.51
CA LEU A 194 5.45 -18.06 1.13
C LEU A 194 4.61 -19.03 0.29
N GLU A 195 4.29 -20.21 0.81
CA GLU A 195 3.43 -21.16 0.10
C GLU A 195 2.00 -20.60 -0.06
N PHE A 196 1.51 -19.88 0.94
CA PHE A 196 0.22 -19.19 0.84
C PHE A 196 0.23 -18.08 -0.21
N ALA A 197 1.30 -17.29 -0.32
CA ALA A 197 1.43 -16.27 -1.36
C ALA A 197 1.39 -16.89 -2.78
N LYS A 198 2.07 -18.03 -2.99
CA LYS A 198 1.97 -18.78 -4.25
C LYS A 198 0.55 -19.25 -4.52
N PHE A 199 -0.15 -19.74 -3.48
CA PHE A 199 -1.55 -20.10 -3.58
C PHE A 199 -2.44 -18.88 -3.94
N SER A 200 -2.21 -17.71 -3.33
CA SER A 200 -2.93 -16.48 -3.65
C SER A 200 -2.77 -16.05 -5.11
N LEU A 201 -1.56 -16.14 -5.65
CA LEU A 201 -1.28 -15.86 -7.07
C LEU A 201 -1.97 -16.85 -8.00
N LYS A 202 -1.99 -18.14 -7.64
CA LYS A 202 -2.76 -19.15 -8.38
C LYS A 202 -4.26 -18.88 -8.32
N LEU A 203 -4.79 -18.51 -7.16
CA LEU A 203 -6.20 -18.14 -7.00
C LEU A 203 -6.55 -16.92 -7.87
N PHE A 204 -5.67 -15.92 -7.91
CA PHE A 204 -5.83 -14.75 -8.78
C PHE A 204 -5.84 -15.16 -10.26
N ASP A 205 -4.95 -16.07 -10.67
CA ASP A 205 -4.97 -16.62 -12.03
C ASP A 205 -6.30 -17.32 -12.35
N ASP A 206 -6.73 -18.22 -11.47
CA ASP A 206 -7.92 -19.05 -11.66
C ASP A 206 -9.22 -18.24 -11.72
N ILE A 207 -9.34 -17.19 -10.89
CA ILE A 207 -10.57 -16.40 -10.76
C ILE A 207 -10.55 -15.17 -11.68
N VAL A 208 -9.42 -14.46 -11.74
CA VAL A 208 -9.32 -13.16 -12.41
C VAL A 208 -8.78 -13.32 -13.82
N LEU A 209 -7.60 -13.92 -13.98
CA LEU A 209 -6.93 -13.94 -15.30
C LEU A 209 -7.56 -14.88 -16.31
N LYS A 210 -8.16 -16.00 -15.87
CA LYS A 210 -8.91 -16.91 -16.76
C LYS A 210 -10.28 -16.36 -17.15
N ASN A 211 -10.80 -15.38 -16.43
CA ASN A 211 -12.06 -14.73 -16.74
C ASN A 211 -11.82 -13.54 -17.67
N ARG A 212 -12.17 -13.70 -18.96
CA ARG A 212 -11.99 -12.64 -19.97
C ARG A 212 -12.67 -11.34 -19.57
N ALA A 213 -13.87 -11.39 -18.98
CA ALA A 213 -14.58 -10.19 -18.58
C ALA A 213 -13.80 -9.37 -17.53
N TYR A 214 -13.10 -10.04 -16.60
CA TYR A 214 -12.24 -9.34 -15.64
C TYR A 214 -10.95 -8.82 -16.26
N VAL A 215 -10.34 -9.58 -17.18
CA VAL A 215 -9.16 -9.10 -17.90
C VAL A 215 -9.50 -7.86 -18.74
N ASP A 216 -10.64 -7.87 -19.42
CA ASP A 216 -11.14 -6.75 -20.22
C ASP A 216 -11.45 -5.54 -19.31
N LEU A 217 -12.05 -5.78 -18.14
CA LEU A 217 -12.30 -4.74 -17.14
C LEU A 217 -10.98 -4.12 -16.63
N ILE A 218 -9.99 -4.95 -16.31
CA ILE A 218 -8.66 -4.49 -15.89
C ILE A 218 -8.04 -3.64 -16.99
N LYS A 219 -8.12 -4.08 -18.26
CA LYS A 219 -7.55 -3.38 -19.42
C LYS A 219 -8.38 -2.21 -19.93
N SER A 220 -9.54 -1.93 -19.35
CA SER A 220 -10.44 -0.87 -19.79
C SER A 220 -9.81 0.52 -19.65
N GLU A 221 -10.03 1.37 -20.66
CA GLU A 221 -9.63 2.78 -20.60
C GLU A 221 -10.35 3.53 -19.46
N ALA A 222 -11.56 3.10 -19.09
CA ALA A 222 -12.29 3.70 -17.95
C ALA A 222 -11.56 3.55 -16.60
N TYR A 223 -10.68 2.54 -16.49
CA TYR A 223 -9.85 2.30 -15.31
C TYR A 223 -8.36 2.54 -15.58
N THR A 224 -8.03 3.35 -16.58
CA THR A 224 -6.64 3.64 -16.97
C THR A 224 -6.30 5.09 -16.66
N LEU A 225 -5.17 5.30 -15.96
CA LEU A 225 -4.65 6.63 -15.67
C LEU A 225 -3.14 6.68 -15.96
N ARG A 226 -2.74 7.52 -16.91
CA ARG A 226 -1.37 7.68 -17.40
C ARG A 226 -0.59 8.70 -16.56
N THR A 227 -0.29 8.34 -15.32
CA THR A 227 0.41 9.21 -14.35
C THR A 227 1.89 8.91 -14.24
N TYR A 228 2.62 9.76 -13.54
CA TYR A 228 3.92 9.38 -12.97
C TYR A 228 3.76 8.27 -11.93
N TYR A 229 4.84 7.52 -11.66
CA TYR A 229 4.87 6.51 -10.59
C TYR A 229 6.07 6.70 -9.69
N MET A 230 5.86 6.48 -8.40
CA MET A 230 6.88 6.66 -7.39
C MET A 230 7.00 5.44 -6.47
N GLY A 231 8.23 5.04 -6.19
CA GLY A 231 8.54 3.92 -5.32
C GLY A 231 9.94 4.02 -4.72
N LEU A 232 10.17 3.31 -3.62
CA LEU A 232 11.49 3.18 -3.01
C LEU A 232 12.25 2.04 -3.70
N VAL A 233 13.52 2.29 -4.05
CA VAL A 233 14.38 1.32 -4.74
C VAL A 233 15.73 1.17 -4.05
N ASP A 234 16.30 -0.03 -4.15
CA ASP A 234 17.65 -0.33 -3.70
C ASP A 234 18.72 0.21 -4.67
N LYS A 235 19.99 -0.08 -4.39
CA LYS A 235 21.14 0.33 -5.23
C LYS A 235 21.13 -0.23 -6.66
N ASN A 236 20.36 -1.29 -6.92
CA ASN A 236 20.18 -1.93 -8.22
C ASN A 236 18.83 -1.57 -8.85
N ASN A 237 18.17 -0.50 -8.36
CA ASN A 237 16.83 -0.08 -8.75
C ASN A 237 15.73 -1.15 -8.52
N ARG A 238 15.95 -2.17 -7.69
CA ARG A 238 14.92 -3.16 -7.36
C ARG A 238 14.02 -2.62 -6.25
N VAL A 239 12.78 -3.10 -6.21
CA VAL A 239 11.81 -2.74 -5.17
C VAL A 239 12.43 -2.97 -3.80
N ASN A 240 12.40 -1.94 -2.96
CA ASN A 240 12.73 -2.04 -1.55
C ASN A 240 11.61 -1.41 -0.72
N PHE A 241 11.32 -1.99 0.44
CA PHE A 241 10.25 -1.51 1.31
C PHE A 241 10.77 -0.69 2.51
N TYR A 242 12.02 -0.89 2.91
CA TYR A 242 12.57 -0.38 4.16
C TYR A 242 13.59 0.74 3.96
N ASP A 243 14.52 0.61 3.02
CA ASP A 243 15.58 1.59 2.80
C ASP A 243 16.00 1.73 1.33
N GLY A 244 16.49 2.91 0.95
CA GLY A 244 16.88 3.19 -0.43
C GLY A 244 16.62 4.63 -0.87
N LYS A 245 16.57 4.81 -2.19
CA LYS A 245 16.21 6.10 -2.81
C LYS A 245 14.80 6.07 -3.34
N VAL A 246 14.13 7.22 -3.29
CA VAL A 246 12.83 7.39 -3.95
C VAL A 246 13.10 7.59 -5.43
N ARG A 247 12.57 6.70 -6.26
CA ARG A 247 12.62 6.78 -7.73
C ARG A 247 11.24 7.12 -8.26
N VAL A 248 11.21 8.05 -9.20
CA VAL A 248 10.02 8.46 -9.93
C VAL A 248 10.24 8.21 -11.41
N VAL A 249 9.27 7.58 -12.07
CA VAL A 249 9.24 7.40 -13.52
C VAL A 249 8.09 8.19 -14.12
N ASP A 250 8.30 8.67 -15.34
CA ASP A 250 7.26 9.34 -16.13
C ASP A 250 6.21 8.34 -16.67
N PRO A 251 5.12 8.81 -17.31
CA PRO A 251 4.12 7.92 -17.88
C PRO A 251 4.66 6.94 -18.93
N ASP A 252 5.79 7.23 -19.58
CA ASP A 252 6.44 6.34 -20.55
C ASP A 252 7.43 5.35 -19.89
N GLY A 253 7.61 5.45 -18.57
CA GLY A 253 8.48 4.57 -17.77
C GLY A 253 9.94 4.99 -17.74
N ARG A 254 10.28 6.19 -18.23
CA ARG A 254 11.63 6.73 -18.15
C ARG A 254 11.86 7.30 -16.76
N GLU A 255 13.09 7.18 -16.26
CA GLU A 255 13.45 7.76 -14.96
C GLU A 255 13.33 9.29 -15.03
N PHE A 256 12.39 9.84 -14.28
CA PHE A 256 12.19 11.28 -14.17
C PHE A 256 13.12 11.87 -13.11
N VAL A 257 13.15 11.26 -11.92
CA VAL A 257 14.05 11.68 -10.85
C VAL A 257 14.31 10.55 -9.85
N LYS A 258 15.46 10.62 -9.18
CA LYS A 258 15.83 9.73 -8.08
C LYS A 258 16.50 10.52 -6.97
N PHE A 259 15.92 10.52 -5.77
CA PHE A 259 16.36 11.37 -4.66
C PHE A 259 16.37 10.61 -3.32
N ALA A 260 17.12 11.14 -2.34
CA ALA A 260 17.10 10.57 -1.00
C ALA A 260 15.82 11.04 -0.27
N PRO A 261 15.19 10.20 0.58
CA PRO A 261 13.94 10.56 1.26
C PRO A 261 14.00 11.89 2.04
N ARG A 262 15.17 12.26 2.58
CA ARG A 262 15.37 13.52 3.30
C ARG A 262 15.20 14.78 2.43
N ASP A 263 15.33 14.64 1.11
CA ASP A 263 15.25 15.75 0.15
C ASP A 263 13.83 15.90 -0.43
N TYR A 264 12.81 15.19 0.12
CA TYR A 264 11.49 15.10 -0.52
C TYR A 264 10.77 16.44 -0.74
N LEU A 265 11.04 17.45 0.09
CA LEU A 265 10.46 18.80 -0.02
C LEU A 265 10.90 19.55 -1.28
N ASP A 266 11.99 19.14 -1.92
CA ASP A 266 12.44 19.69 -3.20
C ASP A 266 11.65 19.13 -4.39
N PHE A 267 10.94 18.02 -4.21
CA PHE A 267 10.30 17.26 -5.28
C PHE A 267 8.78 17.18 -5.17
N ILE A 268 8.24 17.17 -3.95
CA ILE A 268 6.81 16.97 -3.68
C ILE A 268 6.21 18.26 -3.11
N GLU A 269 5.05 18.63 -3.63
CA GLU A 269 4.23 19.72 -3.09
C GLU A 269 2.80 19.23 -2.86
N GLU A 270 2.14 19.76 -1.84
CA GLU A 270 0.79 19.34 -1.46
C GLU A 270 -0.23 20.44 -1.75
N ARG A 271 -1.25 20.10 -2.53
CA ARG A 271 -2.39 21.00 -2.79
C ARG A 271 -3.55 20.69 -1.85
N VAL A 272 -4.30 21.73 -1.48
CA VAL A 272 -5.55 21.60 -0.71
C VAL A 272 -6.71 22.03 -1.59
N GLU A 273 -7.82 21.29 -1.50
CA GLU A 273 -9.08 21.62 -2.13
C GLU A 273 -10.17 21.79 -1.05
N PRO A 274 -11.17 22.66 -1.26
CA PRO A 274 -12.12 23.01 -0.20
C PRO A 274 -13.12 21.89 0.16
N TRP A 275 -13.21 20.84 -0.64
CA TRP A 275 -14.23 19.79 -0.55
C TRP A 275 -13.75 18.49 0.11
N THR A 276 -12.47 18.41 0.53
CA THR A 276 -11.91 17.23 1.19
C THR A 276 -10.76 17.59 2.14
N TYR A 277 -10.58 16.84 3.23
CA TYR A 277 -9.43 17.05 4.13
C TYR A 277 -8.14 16.39 3.63
N VAL A 278 -8.23 15.39 2.76
CA VAL A 278 -7.03 14.79 2.18
C VAL A 278 -6.39 15.77 1.21
N LYS A 279 -5.10 16.05 1.39
CA LYS A 279 -4.34 16.86 0.43
C LYS A 279 -4.12 16.07 -0.87
N LEU A 280 -3.74 16.79 -1.91
CA LEU A 280 -3.45 16.27 -3.25
C LEU A 280 -1.98 16.53 -3.59
N PRO A 281 -1.09 15.56 -3.30
CA PRO A 281 0.32 15.70 -3.62
C PRO A 281 0.57 15.67 -5.13
N TYR A 282 1.57 16.44 -5.58
CA TYR A 282 2.02 16.46 -6.96
C TYR A 282 3.54 16.72 -7.07
N LEU A 283 4.11 16.41 -8.23
CA LEU A 283 5.52 16.66 -8.52
C LEU A 283 5.76 18.15 -8.79
N LYS A 284 6.54 18.81 -7.92
CA LYS A 284 6.77 20.26 -7.92
C LYS A 284 7.31 20.79 -9.25
N LYS A 285 8.25 20.06 -9.86
CA LYS A 285 8.89 20.46 -11.14
C LYS A 285 7.96 20.39 -12.35
N VAL A 286 6.91 19.57 -12.28
CA VAL A 286 5.91 19.44 -13.36
C VAL A 286 4.74 20.39 -13.11
N GLY A 287 4.34 20.53 -11.85
CA GLY A 287 3.27 21.42 -11.41
C GLY A 287 1.90 20.76 -11.40
N TRP A 288 0.93 21.44 -10.79
CA TRP A 288 -0.46 21.00 -10.73
C TRP A 288 -1.23 21.44 -11.97
N LYS A 289 -1.88 20.50 -12.67
CA LYS A 289 -2.74 20.75 -13.84
C LYS A 289 -4.19 20.32 -13.64
N GLY A 290 -4.61 20.07 -12.40
CA GLY A 290 -5.89 19.46 -12.10
C GLY A 290 -5.82 17.92 -12.14
N PHE A 291 -6.99 17.28 -12.19
CA PHE A 291 -7.12 15.81 -12.24
C PHE A 291 -6.99 15.26 -13.66
N VAL A 292 -5.96 15.72 -14.38
CA VAL A 292 -5.62 15.22 -15.72
C VAL A 292 -4.39 14.33 -15.63
N ASP A 293 -4.39 13.24 -16.37
CA ASP A 293 -3.22 12.39 -16.55
C ASP A 293 -2.35 12.90 -17.72
N GLY A 294 -1.20 12.25 -17.93
CA GLY A 294 -0.23 12.60 -18.97
C GLY A 294 1.05 13.26 -18.44
N PRO A 295 2.04 13.46 -19.34
CA PRO A 295 3.39 13.89 -18.96
C PRO A 295 3.47 15.34 -18.48
N ASP A 296 2.53 16.20 -18.89
CA ASP A 296 2.48 17.61 -18.48
C ASP A 296 1.83 17.81 -17.10
N SER A 297 1.34 16.73 -16.47
CA SER A 297 0.67 16.75 -15.17
C SER A 297 1.56 16.14 -14.09
N GLY A 298 1.77 16.87 -13.00
CA GLY A 298 2.54 16.40 -11.85
C GLY A 298 1.85 15.33 -11.00
N VAL A 299 0.67 14.85 -11.40
CA VAL A 299 -0.04 13.78 -10.70
C VAL A 299 0.76 12.48 -10.80
N TYR A 300 0.96 11.84 -9.66
CA TYR A 300 1.67 10.58 -9.56
C TYR A 300 0.88 9.57 -8.73
N ARG A 301 1.21 8.28 -8.89
CA ARG A 301 0.67 7.21 -8.05
C ARG A 301 1.77 6.45 -7.31
N VAL A 302 1.44 6.05 -6.10
CA VAL A 302 2.24 5.21 -5.19
C VAL A 302 1.45 3.95 -4.85
N GLY A 303 2.06 3.04 -4.08
CA GLY A 303 1.45 1.76 -3.71
C GLY A 303 2.08 0.61 -4.49
N PRO A 304 1.46 -0.58 -4.50
CA PRO A 304 2.02 -1.77 -5.14
C PRO A 304 2.47 -1.54 -6.57
N LEU A 305 1.55 -1.16 -7.47
CA LEU A 305 1.88 -0.95 -8.88
C LEU A 305 2.81 0.25 -9.10
N GLY A 306 2.66 1.32 -8.32
CA GLY A 306 3.57 2.46 -8.38
C GLY A 306 5.02 2.07 -8.08
N ARG A 307 5.23 1.20 -7.08
CA ARG A 307 6.56 0.64 -6.78
C ARG A 307 7.09 -0.23 -7.93
N LEU A 308 6.25 -1.10 -8.50
CA LEU A 308 6.68 -2.00 -9.58
C LEU A 308 7.05 -1.22 -10.85
N ASN A 309 6.25 -0.20 -11.21
CA ASN A 309 6.51 0.67 -12.36
C ASN A 309 7.79 1.48 -12.13
N ALA A 310 7.99 2.01 -10.92
CA ALA A 310 9.16 2.80 -10.59
C ALA A 310 10.45 1.97 -10.42
N ALA A 311 10.39 0.67 -10.14
CA ALA A 311 11.56 -0.20 -9.98
C ALA A 311 11.92 -0.96 -11.26
N ASP A 312 13.16 -1.42 -11.41
CA ASP A 312 13.60 -2.25 -12.55
C ASP A 312 13.32 -3.75 -12.34
N GLY A 313 12.85 -4.14 -11.14
CA GLY A 313 12.47 -5.51 -10.81
C GLY A 313 12.29 -5.74 -9.30
N MET A 314 12.07 -6.98 -8.92
CA MET A 314 11.90 -7.45 -7.54
C MET A 314 13.23 -7.95 -6.95
N ALA A 315 13.38 -7.81 -5.63
CA ALA A 315 14.58 -8.26 -4.92
C ALA A 315 14.70 -9.80 -4.83
N THR A 316 13.59 -10.55 -4.93
CA THR A 316 13.54 -12.01 -4.75
C THR A 316 13.15 -12.74 -6.04
N PRO A 317 13.69 -13.95 -6.30
CA PRO A 317 13.57 -14.62 -7.60
C PRO A 317 12.13 -15.01 -7.95
N LEU A 318 11.35 -15.49 -6.99
CA LEU A 318 9.95 -15.87 -7.24
C LEU A 318 9.08 -14.66 -7.54
N ALA A 319 9.27 -13.55 -6.81
CA ALA A 319 8.56 -12.31 -7.08
C ALA A 319 8.99 -11.69 -8.42
N GLN A 320 10.27 -11.84 -8.81
CA GLN A 320 10.76 -11.37 -10.10
C GLN A 320 10.07 -12.10 -11.27
N ALA A 321 9.89 -13.41 -11.17
CA ALA A 321 9.18 -14.17 -12.20
C ALA A 321 7.73 -13.70 -12.37
N GLU A 322 7.02 -13.45 -11.27
CA GLU A 322 5.64 -12.92 -11.32
C GLU A 322 5.57 -11.46 -11.77
N TYR A 323 6.57 -10.65 -11.42
CA TYR A 323 6.74 -9.28 -11.94
C TYR A 323 6.81 -9.29 -13.46
N GLU A 324 7.68 -10.10 -14.04
CA GLU A 324 7.84 -10.22 -15.50
C GLU A 324 6.56 -10.73 -16.16
N ARG A 325 5.92 -11.74 -15.54
CA ARG A 325 4.65 -12.29 -16.00
C ARG A 325 3.53 -11.25 -16.03
N MET A 326 3.41 -10.43 -14.99
CA MET A 326 2.40 -9.37 -14.91
C MET A 326 2.55 -8.39 -16.08
N TYR A 327 3.75 -7.86 -16.29
CA TYR A 327 4.02 -6.92 -17.38
C TYR A 327 3.84 -7.55 -18.77
N ALA A 328 4.27 -8.80 -18.97
CA ALA A 328 4.01 -9.52 -20.21
C ALA A 328 2.51 -9.68 -20.48
N THR A 329 1.71 -9.94 -19.44
CA THR A 329 0.25 -10.13 -19.57
C THR A 329 -0.49 -8.83 -19.86
N LEU A 330 -0.04 -7.73 -19.26
CA LEU A 330 -0.69 -6.42 -19.35
C LEU A 330 -0.16 -5.55 -20.51
N GLY A 331 0.75 -6.08 -21.33
CA GLY A 331 1.17 -5.43 -22.58
C GLY A 331 2.42 -4.56 -22.49
N GLY A 332 3.24 -4.74 -21.45
CA GLY A 332 4.49 -4.02 -21.25
C GLY A 332 4.49 -3.13 -20.01
N LYS A 333 5.59 -2.39 -19.84
CA LYS A 333 5.83 -1.50 -18.70
C LYS A 333 6.03 -0.08 -19.23
N PRO A 334 5.43 0.96 -18.59
CA PRO A 334 4.58 0.90 -17.40
C PRO A 334 3.18 0.32 -17.63
N VAL A 335 2.55 -0.14 -16.54
CA VAL A 335 1.12 -0.49 -16.54
C VAL A 335 0.33 0.64 -15.89
N HIS A 336 -0.76 1.07 -16.54
CA HIS A 336 -1.56 2.22 -16.11
C HIS A 336 -2.93 1.86 -15.51
N ASN A 337 -3.29 0.59 -15.59
CA ASN A 337 -4.58 0.07 -15.16
C ASN A 337 -4.71 0.12 -13.63
N THR A 338 -5.69 0.85 -13.12
CA THR A 338 -5.97 1.00 -11.69
C THR A 338 -6.28 -0.33 -11.02
N LEU A 339 -6.98 -1.23 -11.70
CA LEU A 339 -7.29 -2.56 -11.14
C LEU A 339 -6.07 -3.50 -11.10
N ALA A 340 -4.98 -3.20 -11.83
CA ALA A 340 -3.75 -3.98 -11.75
C ALA A 340 -3.01 -3.81 -10.41
N TYR A 341 -3.40 -2.84 -9.58
CA TYR A 341 -2.93 -2.71 -8.19
C TYR A 341 -3.26 -3.92 -7.30
N HIS A 342 -4.23 -4.76 -7.68
CA HIS A 342 -4.53 -5.99 -6.95
C HIS A 342 -3.61 -7.16 -7.32
N TRP A 343 -2.96 -7.09 -8.49
CA TRP A 343 -1.99 -8.09 -8.92
C TRP A 343 -0.57 -7.70 -8.48
N ALA A 344 -0.21 -6.44 -8.68
CA ALA A 344 1.05 -5.86 -8.21
C ALA A 344 1.16 -5.91 -6.68
#